data_AF-A0A357N1T1-F1
#
_entry.id   AF-A0A357N1T1-F1
#
_cell.length_a   1.000
_cell.length_b   1.000
_cell.length_c   1.000
_cell.angle_alpha   90.00
_cell.angle_beta   90.00
_cell.angle_gamma   90.00
#
_symmetry.space_group_name_H-M   'P 1'
#
loop_
_entity.id
_entity.type
_entity.pdbx_description
1 polymer ?
#
loop_
_entity_poly.entity_id
_entity_poly.type
_entity_poly.pdbx_seq_one_letter_code
_entity_poly.pdbx_strand_id
1 'polypeptide(L)'
;VQKQDADMSAAALKAAQLVDSNRAGELWDGASAVARRAVPKAAFVSQLAADRTRLGTMNGRGQPTITRVKYAAGAAVPEGLYINVSFPTRFANSAQPVRELVSFRFDEDKTWRLAGYSLRASAP
;
A
#
# COMPACT_ATOMS: atom_id res chain seq x y z
N VAL A 1 -20.09 7.37 -2.03
CA VAL A 1 -19.07 6.51 -1.38
C VAL A 1 -18.75 5.31 -2.27
N GLN A 2 -19.69 4.37 -2.45
CA GLN A 2 -19.52 3.10 -3.19
C GLN A 2 -18.72 3.14 -4.52
N LYS A 3 -18.92 4.14 -5.40
CA LYS A 3 -18.08 4.30 -6.60
C LYS A 3 -16.60 4.56 -6.26
N GLN A 4 -16.30 5.46 -5.32
CA GLN A 4 -14.94 5.70 -4.86
C GLN A 4 -14.34 4.45 -4.21
N ASP A 5 -15.15 3.61 -3.54
CA ASP A 5 -14.68 2.35 -2.98
C ASP A 5 -14.23 1.38 -4.07
N ALA A 6 -14.98 1.27 -5.17
CA ALA A 6 -14.60 0.48 -6.34
C ALA A 6 -13.35 1.06 -7.03
N ASP A 7 -13.33 2.37 -7.28
CA ASP A 7 -12.22 3.08 -7.95
C ASP A 7 -10.90 2.93 -7.15
N MET A 8 -10.95 3.05 -5.82
CA MET A 8 -9.79 2.87 -4.94
C MET A 8 -9.40 1.40 -4.77
N SER A 9 -10.35 0.47 -4.77
CA SER A 9 -10.06 -0.98 -4.79
C SER A 9 -9.30 -1.38 -6.05
N ALA A 10 -9.74 -0.87 -7.22
CA ALA A 10 -9.08 -1.12 -8.50
C ALA A 10 -7.67 -0.48 -8.56
N ALA A 11 -7.52 0.75 -8.05
CA ALA A 11 -6.21 1.40 -7.94
C ALA A 11 -5.25 0.61 -7.02
N ALA A 12 -5.75 0.12 -5.87
CA ALA A 12 -4.98 -0.68 -4.94
C ALA A 12 -4.58 -2.05 -5.51
N LEU A 13 -5.49 -2.71 -6.24
CA LEU A 13 -5.21 -3.97 -6.92
C LEU A 13 -4.16 -3.79 -8.02
N LYS A 14 -4.26 -2.71 -8.82
CA LYS A 14 -3.26 -2.37 -9.84
C LYS A 14 -1.89 -2.07 -9.23
N ALA A 15 -1.85 -1.34 -8.10
CA ALA A 15 -0.62 -1.12 -7.35
C ALA A 15 0.00 -2.44 -6.88
N ALA A 16 -0.81 -3.33 -6.30
CA ALA A 16 -0.36 -4.64 -5.86
C ALA A 16 0.13 -5.52 -7.03
N GLN A 17 -0.53 -5.49 -8.19
CA GLN A 17 -0.10 -6.18 -9.42
C GLN A 17 1.23 -5.65 -9.99
N LEU A 18 1.45 -4.33 -9.97
CA LEU A 18 2.76 -3.75 -10.33
C LEU A 18 3.85 -4.26 -9.37
N VAL A 19 3.55 -4.30 -8.08
CA VAL A 19 4.44 -4.83 -7.04
C VAL A 19 4.68 -6.33 -7.23
N ASP A 20 3.67 -7.14 -7.55
CA ASP A 20 3.79 -8.56 -7.96
C ASP A 20 4.70 -8.73 -9.18
N SER A 21 4.60 -7.82 -10.15
CA SER A 21 5.44 -7.79 -11.37
C SER A 21 6.87 -7.25 -11.15
N ASN A 22 7.32 -7.13 -9.90
CA ASN A 22 8.58 -6.49 -9.47
C ASN A 22 8.74 -5.01 -9.90
N ARG A 23 7.66 -4.34 -10.34
CA ARG A 23 7.63 -2.93 -10.77
C ARG A 23 7.30 -1.97 -9.61
N ALA A 24 7.71 -2.33 -8.39
CA ALA A 24 7.54 -1.52 -7.19
C ALA A 24 8.17 -0.11 -7.32
N GLY A 25 9.30 0.01 -8.03
CA GLY A 25 9.96 1.29 -8.27
C GLY A 25 9.09 2.26 -9.09
N GLU A 26 8.47 1.78 -10.16
CA GLU A 26 7.57 2.55 -11.03
C GLU A 26 6.31 2.99 -10.29
N LEU A 27 5.75 2.10 -9.47
CA LEU A 27 4.64 2.43 -8.58
C LEU A 27 5.01 3.59 -7.63
N TRP A 28 6.25 3.62 -7.11
CA TRP A 28 6.71 4.69 -6.22
C TRP A 28 7.01 6.01 -6.94
N ASP A 29 7.30 6.00 -8.24
CA ASP A 29 7.48 7.24 -9.01
C ASP A 29 6.16 8.03 -9.12
N GLY A 30 5.04 7.32 -9.24
CA GLY A 30 3.67 7.88 -9.21
C GLY A 30 3.11 8.18 -7.81
N ALA A 31 3.88 7.98 -6.75
CA ALA A 31 3.45 8.27 -5.38
C ALA A 31 3.38 9.78 -5.07
N SER A 32 2.63 10.13 -4.02
CA SER A 32 2.48 11.48 -3.48
C SER A 32 3.85 12.14 -3.29
N ALA A 33 3.97 13.41 -3.70
CA ALA A 33 5.20 14.17 -3.52
C ALA A 33 5.61 14.29 -2.04
N VAL A 34 4.63 14.29 -1.13
CA VAL A 34 4.88 14.33 0.32
C VAL A 34 5.37 12.97 0.83
N ALA A 35 4.79 11.86 0.36
CA ALA A 35 5.26 10.52 0.69
C ALA A 35 6.68 10.24 0.15
N ARG A 36 6.97 10.66 -1.09
CA ARG A 36 8.30 10.54 -1.72
C ARG A 36 9.38 11.41 -1.06
N ARG A 37 9.00 12.49 -0.36
CA ARG A 37 9.90 13.27 0.50
C ARG A 37 10.18 12.58 1.84
N ALA A 38 9.22 11.84 2.38
CA ALA A 38 9.36 11.13 3.66
C ALA A 38 10.10 9.79 3.52
N VAL A 39 9.92 9.06 2.41
CA VAL A 39 10.52 7.73 2.18
C VAL A 39 11.27 7.69 0.84
N PRO A 40 12.61 7.48 0.85
CA PRO A 40 13.40 7.32 -0.36
C PRO A 40 12.96 6.09 -1.19
N LYS A 41 12.93 6.23 -2.52
CA LYS A 41 12.57 5.15 -3.46
C LYS A 41 13.36 3.85 -3.22
N ALA A 42 14.66 3.96 -2.98
CA ALA A 42 15.51 2.81 -2.72
C ALA A 42 15.12 2.07 -1.42
N ALA A 43 14.77 2.81 -0.36
CA ALA A 43 14.31 2.23 0.91
C ALA A 43 12.95 1.53 0.74
N PHE A 44 12.01 2.16 0.02
CA PHE A 44 10.71 1.56 -0.31
C PHE A 44 10.85 0.23 -1.07
N VAL A 45 11.63 0.23 -2.16
CA VAL A 45 11.85 -0.98 -2.97
C VAL A 45 12.60 -2.06 -2.19
N SER A 46 13.63 -1.69 -1.42
CA SER A 46 14.42 -2.63 -0.62
C SER A 46 13.60 -3.30 0.49
N GLN A 47 12.81 -2.53 1.25
CA GLN A 47 11.92 -3.06 2.29
C GLN A 47 10.91 -4.04 1.69
N LEU A 48 10.28 -3.67 0.58
CA LEU A 48 9.26 -4.48 -0.09
C LEU A 48 9.84 -5.74 -0.73
N ALA A 49 11.07 -5.69 -1.23
CA ALA A 49 11.82 -6.87 -1.66
C ALA A 49 12.15 -7.79 -0.48
N ALA A 50 12.64 -7.25 0.64
CA ALA A 50 12.95 -8.04 1.84
C ALA A 50 11.71 -8.73 2.43
N ASP A 51 10.57 -8.03 2.50
CA ASP A 51 9.30 -8.62 2.92
C ASP A 51 8.84 -9.72 1.96
N ARG A 52 9.01 -9.53 0.65
CA ARG A 52 8.72 -10.56 -0.36
C ARG A 52 9.61 -11.79 -0.23
N THR A 53 10.92 -11.62 -0.06
CA THR A 53 11.86 -12.74 0.15
C THR A 53 11.52 -13.53 1.42
N ARG A 54 11.14 -12.82 2.50
CA ARG A 54 10.72 -13.42 3.77
C ARG A 54 9.40 -14.21 3.64
N LEU A 55 8.41 -13.66 2.96
CA LEU A 55 7.07 -14.25 2.80
C LEU A 55 6.99 -15.32 1.71
N GLY A 56 7.89 -15.29 0.72
CA GLY A 56 7.90 -16.22 -0.41
C GLY A 56 6.85 -15.87 -1.48
N THR A 57 6.52 -16.87 -2.31
CA THR A 57 5.54 -16.75 -3.40
C THR A 57 4.16 -16.36 -2.88
N MET A 58 3.43 -15.50 -3.59
CA MET A 58 2.03 -15.21 -3.30
C MET A 58 1.14 -16.37 -3.79
N ASN A 59 0.35 -16.95 -2.89
CA ASN A 59 -0.62 -18.01 -3.21
C ASN A 59 -2.00 -17.45 -3.59
N GLY A 60 -2.33 -16.22 -3.18
CA GLY A 60 -3.54 -15.53 -3.61
C GLY A 60 -3.93 -14.34 -2.73
N ARG A 61 -4.63 -13.37 -3.34
CA ARG A 61 -5.09 -12.12 -2.72
C ARG A 61 -6.61 -12.16 -2.53
N GLY A 62 -7.10 -11.97 -1.30
CA GLY A 62 -8.54 -11.93 -1.00
C GLY A 62 -9.19 -10.57 -1.29
N GLN A 63 -10.44 -10.39 -0.86
CA GLN A 63 -11.19 -9.16 -1.11
C GLN A 63 -10.60 -7.94 -0.36
N PRO A 64 -10.55 -6.75 -0.98
CA PRO A 64 -10.10 -5.53 -0.31
C PRO A 64 -11.07 -5.09 0.79
N THR A 65 -10.52 -4.64 1.91
CA THR A 65 -11.23 -3.85 2.93
C THR A 65 -10.74 -2.41 2.87
N ILE A 66 -11.66 -1.44 2.87
CA ILE A 66 -11.34 -0.01 2.80
C ILE A 66 -11.54 0.64 4.17
N THR A 67 -10.60 1.47 4.58
CA THR A 67 -10.66 2.30 5.78
C THR A 67 -10.28 3.73 5.44
N ARG A 68 -11.04 4.71 5.94
CA ARG A 68 -10.78 6.15 5.74
C ARG A 68 -10.27 6.74 7.05
N VAL A 69 -9.17 7.49 6.99
CA VAL A 69 -8.55 8.13 8.16
C VAL A 69 -8.19 9.57 7.81
N LYS A 70 -8.49 10.52 8.70
CA LYS A 70 -7.90 11.86 8.65
C LYS A 70 -6.78 11.91 9.69
N TYR A 71 -5.56 12.22 9.27
CA TYR A 71 -4.47 12.55 10.19
C TYR A 71 -4.39 14.08 10.30
N ALA A 72 -4.16 14.57 11.51
CA ALA A 72 -3.92 15.98 11.80
C ALA A 72 -2.41 16.29 11.81
N ALA A 73 -2.04 17.57 11.84
CA ALA A 73 -0.67 18.00 12.08
C ALA A 73 -0.07 17.35 13.33
N GLY A 74 1.21 16.99 13.28
CA GLY A 74 1.93 16.33 14.38
C GLY A 74 1.77 14.80 14.47
N ALA A 75 0.96 14.18 13.61
CA ALA A 75 0.91 12.72 13.50
C ALA A 75 2.22 12.13 12.91
N ALA A 76 2.43 10.82 13.12
CA ALA A 76 3.57 10.07 12.55
C ALA A 76 3.52 9.89 11.01
N VAL A 77 2.47 10.41 10.36
CA VAL A 77 2.35 10.56 8.91
C VAL A 77 1.90 12.00 8.61
N PRO A 78 2.19 12.55 7.41
CA PRO A 78 1.77 13.90 7.05
C PRO A 78 0.27 14.16 7.27
N GLU A 79 -0.09 15.41 7.57
CA GLU A 79 -1.51 15.81 7.63
C GLU A 79 -2.21 15.54 6.29
N GLY A 80 -3.45 15.08 6.36
CA GLY A 80 -4.30 14.88 5.19
C GLY A 80 -5.41 13.86 5.37
N LEU A 81 -6.16 13.64 4.29
CA LEU A 81 -7.13 12.56 4.18
C LEU A 81 -6.45 11.35 3.54
N TYR A 82 -6.65 10.18 4.13
CA TYR A 82 -6.07 8.91 3.70
C TYR A 82 -7.14 7.85 3.45
N ILE A 83 -6.96 7.10 2.37
CA ILE A 83 -7.73 5.89 2.06
C ILE A 83 -6.76 4.71 2.13
N ASN A 84 -6.97 3.85 3.11
CA ASN A 84 -6.24 2.61 3.30
C ASN A 84 -7.05 1.47 2.71
N VAL A 85 -6.46 0.72 1.78
CA VAL A 85 -7.03 -0.50 1.19
C VAL A 85 -6.16 -1.67 1.63
N SER A 86 -6.71 -2.56 2.46
CA SER A 86 -6.00 -3.76 2.91
C SER A 86 -6.60 -5.03 2.31
N PHE A 87 -5.75 -5.83 1.67
CA PHE A 87 -6.08 -7.17 1.21
C PHE A 87 -5.55 -8.23 2.20
N PRO A 88 -6.30 -9.32 2.46
CA PRO A 88 -5.78 -10.51 3.11
C PRO A 88 -5.09 -11.38 2.06
N THR A 89 -3.76 -11.34 2.02
CA THR A 89 -2.94 -12.01 0.99
C THR A 89 -2.21 -13.19 1.60
N ARG A 90 -2.35 -14.37 0.99
CA ARG A 90 -1.66 -15.60 1.41
C ARG A 90 -0.33 -15.73 0.67
N PHE A 91 0.71 -16.10 1.40
CA PHE A 91 2.06 -16.33 0.88
C PHE A 91 2.60 -17.67 1.38
N ALA A 92 3.50 -18.29 0.61
CA ALA A 92 3.98 -19.65 0.86
C ALA A 92 4.61 -19.83 2.25
N ASN A 93 5.33 -18.83 2.75
CA ASN A 93 6.01 -18.89 4.06
C ASN A 93 5.15 -18.31 5.20
N SER A 94 3.83 -18.18 5.03
CA SER A 94 2.95 -17.59 6.05
C SER A 94 1.65 -18.38 6.24
N ALA A 95 1.50 -18.99 7.42
CA ALA A 95 0.32 -19.79 7.77
C ALA A 95 -0.97 -18.96 7.91
N GLN A 96 -0.85 -17.67 8.23
CA GLN A 96 -1.97 -16.72 8.26
C GLN A 96 -1.95 -15.79 7.04
N PRO A 97 -3.10 -15.26 6.60
CA PRO A 97 -3.12 -14.18 5.60
C PRO A 97 -2.38 -12.94 6.10
N VAL A 98 -1.38 -12.51 5.34
CA VAL A 98 -0.66 -11.24 5.54
C VAL A 98 -1.58 -10.09 5.18
N ARG A 99 -1.55 -9.00 5.97
CA ARG A 99 -2.24 -7.76 5.63
C ARG A 99 -1.40 -6.96 4.65
N GLU A 100 -1.72 -7.11 3.37
CA GLU A 100 -1.15 -6.32 2.29
C GLU A 100 -1.89 -4.98 2.19
N LEU A 101 -1.26 -3.93 2.72
CA LEU A 101 -1.85 -2.61 2.95
C LEU A 101 -1.34 -1.60 1.91
N VAL A 102 -2.25 -1.05 1.12
CA VAL A 102 -2.01 0.05 0.17
C VAL A 102 -2.64 1.32 0.74
N SER A 103 -1.82 2.34 1.02
CA SER A 103 -2.27 3.62 1.55
C SER A 103 -2.26 4.67 0.44
N PHE A 104 -3.36 5.39 0.27
CA PHE A 104 -3.49 6.55 -0.60
C PHE A 104 -3.69 7.82 0.23
N ARG A 105 -3.07 8.92 -0.20
CA ARG A 105 -3.28 10.27 0.35
C ARG A 105 -4.04 11.12 -0.67
N PHE A 106 -4.94 11.96 -0.19
CA PHE A 106 -5.48 13.07 -0.96
C PHE A 106 -4.46 14.20 -0.95
N ASP A 107 -3.75 14.39 -2.06
CA ASP A 107 -2.79 15.47 -2.21
C ASP A 107 -3.48 16.82 -2.41
N GLU A 108 -2.69 17.89 -2.27
CA GLU A 108 -3.11 19.29 -2.29
C GLU A 108 -3.77 19.70 -3.63
N ASP A 109 -3.45 18.99 -4.72
CA ASP A 109 -4.05 19.13 -6.05
C ASP A 109 -5.36 18.34 -6.23
N LYS A 110 -5.95 17.84 -5.14
CA LYS A 110 -7.19 17.04 -5.09
C LYS A 110 -7.09 15.67 -5.77
N THR A 111 -5.87 15.15 -5.98
CA THR A 111 -5.64 13.81 -6.53
C THR A 111 -5.39 12.79 -5.41
N TRP A 112 -5.99 11.60 -5.52
CA TRP A 112 -5.63 10.45 -4.69
C TRP A 112 -4.36 9.79 -5.25
N ARG A 113 -3.22 9.92 -4.57
CA ARG A 113 -1.95 9.25 -4.93
C ARG A 113 -1.54 8.23 -3.88
N LEU A 114 -0.72 7.27 -4.29
CA LEU A 114 -0.10 6.33 -3.35
C LEU A 114 0.73 7.10 -2.31
N ALA A 115 0.55 6.78 -1.04
CA ALA A 115 1.33 7.30 0.07
C ALA A 115 2.18 6.23 0.77
N GLY A 116 1.84 4.94 0.60
CA GLY A 116 2.60 3.83 1.17
C GLY A 116 2.09 2.47 0.71
N TYR A 117 2.96 1.47 0.81
CA TYR A 117 2.65 0.04 0.61
C TYR A 117 3.36 -0.75 1.71
N SER A 118 2.72 -1.73 2.33
CA SER A 118 3.39 -2.60 3.32
C SER A 118 2.77 -3.98 3.41
N LEU A 119 3.62 -4.99 3.67
CA LEU A 119 3.22 -6.38 3.87
C LEU A 119 3.28 -6.72 5.36
N ARG A 120 2.24 -6.31 6.10
CA ARG A 120 2.13 -6.53 7.55
C ARG A 120 1.66 -7.97 7.81
N ALA A 121 2.62 -8.88 7.98
CA ALA A 121 2.32 -10.20 8.56
C ALA A 121 1.77 -10.01 9.98
N SER A 122 0.82 -10.86 10.40
CA SER A 122 0.58 -11.08 11.83
C SER A 122 1.91 -11.49 12.47
N ALA A 123 2.23 -10.95 13.65
CA ALA A 123 3.21 -11.60 14.51
C ALA A 123 2.63 -12.96 14.96
N PRO A 124 3.49 -13.99 15.14
CA PRO A 124 3.08 -15.23 15.79
C PRO A 124 2.75 -15.02 17.27
#